data_AF-A0A3R7XF17-F1
#
_entry.id   AF-A0A3R7XF17-F1
#
_cell.length_a   1.000
_cell.length_b   1.000
_cell.length_c   1.000
_cell.angle_alpha   90.00
_cell.angle_beta   90.00
_cell.angle_gamma   90.00
#
_symmetry.space_group_name_H-M   'P 1'
#
loop_
_entity.id
_entity.type
_entity.pdbx_description
1 polymer ?
#
loop_
_entity_poly.entity_id
_entity_poly.type
_entity_poly.pdbx_seq_one_letter_code
_entity_poly.pdbx_strand_id
1 'polypeptide(L)' 'MLTLASLAIDWAPDSSSPIYLACAHVVSIVEQWRTTGDMYLQKNWYAPALASYSYGYGWLDCGVRAGLFRITGDRRLFTA' A
#
# COMPACT_ATOMS: atom_id res chain seq x y z
N MET A 1 -6.21 1.49 -8.62
CA MET A 1 -4.87 2.09 -8.42
C MET A 1 -4.13 1.40 -7.28
N LEU A 2 -4.68 1.35 -6.06
CA LEU A 2 -4.04 0.69 -4.90
C LEU A 2 -3.62 -0.76 -5.17
N THR A 3 -4.51 -1.59 -5.73
CA THR A 3 -4.19 -2.99 -6.06
C THR A 3 -3.01 -3.14 -7.02
N LEU A 4 -2.94 -2.30 -8.06
CA LEU A 4 -1.83 -2.32 -9.02
C LEU A 4 -0.52 -1.88 -8.35
N ALA A 5 -0.58 -0.85 -7.49
CA ALA A 5 0.59 -0.38 -6.76
C ALA A 5 1.10 -1.47 -5.78
N SER A 6 0.22 -2.18 -5.08
CA SER A 6 0.61 -3.28 -4.17
C SER A 6 1.29 -4.43 -4.90
N LEU A 7 0.91 -4.70 -6.16
CA LEU A 7 1.53 -5.73 -7.00
C LEU A 7 2.85 -5.26 -7.64
N ALA A 8 3.15 -3.96 -7.59
CA ALA A 8 4.30 -3.33 -8.24
C ALA A 8 5.48 -3.12 -7.27
N ILE A 9 5.49 -3.76 -6.11
CA ILE A 9 6.53 -3.62 -5.09
C ILE A 9 7.09 -4.98 -4.65
N ASP A 10 8.32 -4.93 -4.11
CA ASP A 10 8.93 -6.04 -3.39
C ASP A 10 9.65 -5.50 -2.14
N TRP A 11 9.90 -6.37 -1.16
CA TRP A 11 10.51 -6.00 0.10
C TRP A 11 11.99 -5.65 -0.15
N ALA A 12 12.41 -4.48 0.32
CA ALA A 12 13.79 -4.02 0.12
C ALA A 12 14.76 -4.53 1.19
N PRO A 13 14.41 -4.55 2.50
CA PRO A 13 15.32 -4.98 3.55
C PRO A 13 15.62 -6.48 3.52
N ASP A 14 16.78 -6.85 4.07
CA ASP A 14 17.13 -8.24 4.36
C ASP A 14 16.15 -8.85 5.39
N SER A 15 15.77 -10.11 5.20
CA SER A 15 14.80 -10.80 6.06
C SER A 15 15.25 -11.00 7.51
N SER A 16 16.56 -10.95 7.78
CA SER A 16 17.11 -11.00 9.14
C SER A 16 17.12 -9.64 9.84
N SER A 17 16.88 -8.55 9.10
CA SER A 17 16.92 -7.20 9.66
C SER A 17 15.65 -6.87 10.48
N PRO A 18 15.76 -6.12 11.60
CA PRO A 18 14.58 -5.71 12.37
C PRO A 18 13.56 -4.90 11.55
N ILE A 19 14.04 -4.14 10.56
CA ILE A 19 13.19 -3.29 9.71
C ILE A 19 12.33 -4.12 8.72
N TYR A 20 12.66 -5.39 8.48
CA TYR A 20 11.84 -6.30 7.66
C TYR A 20 10.41 -6.42 8.22
N LEU A 21 10.24 -6.43 9.55
CA LEU A 21 8.94 -6.48 10.20
C LEU A 21 8.09 -5.22 9.93
N ALA A 22 8.73 -4.07 9.72
CA ALA A 22 8.01 -2.84 9.37
C ALA A 22 7.34 -2.97 7.99
N CYS A 23 7.94 -3.69 7.05
CA CYS A 23 7.34 -3.96 5.75
C CYS A 23 6.03 -4.76 5.90
N ALA A 24 6.05 -5.80 6.75
CA ALA A 24 4.87 -6.61 7.06
C ALA A 24 3.72 -5.76 7.63
N HIS A 25 4.06 -4.84 8.55
CA HIS A 25 3.08 -3.93 9.14
C HIS A 25 2.46 -3.00 8.11
N VAL A 26 3.26 -2.42 7.21
CA VAL A 26 2.74 -1.54 6.15
C VAL A 26 1.82 -2.32 5.20
N VAL A 27 2.21 -3.54 4.79
CA VAL A 27 1.35 -4.40 3.94
C VAL A 27 0.03 -4.72 4.63
N SER A 28 0.05 -5.02 5.93
CA SER A 28 -1.17 -5.28 6.71
C SER A 28 -2.11 -4.06 6.73
N ILE A 29 -1.57 -2.86 6.94
CA ILE A 29 -2.34 -1.61 6.89
C ILE A 29 -2.95 -1.41 5.49
N VAL A 30 -2.14 -1.58 4.43
CA VAL A 30 -2.60 -1.44 3.04
C VAL A 30 -3.78 -2.39 2.75
N GLU A 31 -3.68 -3.65 3.18
CA GLU A 31 -4.73 -4.65 2.96
C GLU A 31 -6.00 -4.37 3.77
N GLN A 32 -5.86 -3.92 5.02
CA GLN A 32 -6.99 -3.50 5.85
C GLN A 32 -7.78 -2.37 5.18
N TRP A 33 -7.09 -1.35 4.68
CA TRP A 33 -7.74 -0.21 4.04
C TRP A 33 -8.26 -0.51 2.63
N ARG A 34 -7.61 -1.43 1.91
CA ARG A 34 -8.15 -1.97 0.65
C ARG A 34 -9.48 -2.67 0.89
N THR A 35 -9.52 -3.61 1.84
CA THR A 35 -10.73 -4.36 2.18
C THR A 35 -11.85 -3.44 2.70
N THR A 36 -11.50 -2.46 3.52
CA THR A 36 -12.46 -1.45 4.00
C THR A 36 -13.01 -0.61 2.85
N GLY A 37 -12.17 -0.21 1.91
CA GLY A 37 -12.59 0.47 0.69
C GLY A 37 -13.55 -0.37 -0.16
N ASP A 38 -13.25 -1.67 -0.32
CA ASP A 38 -14.09 -2.61 -1.07
C ASP A 38 -15.48 -2.72 -0.41
N MET A 39 -15.54 -2.78 0.93
CA MET A 39 -16.81 -2.81 1.68
C MET A 39 -17.65 -1.55 1.46
N TYR A 40 -17.03 -0.36 1.45
CA TYR A 40 -17.74 0.89 1.17
C TYR A 40 -18.20 0.98 -0.29
N LEU A 41 -17.36 0.51 -1.22
CA LEU A 41 -17.68 0.51 -2.64
C LEU A 41 -18.89 -0.37 -2.95
N GLN A 42 -18.97 -1.56 -2.33
CA GLN A 42 -20.14 -2.45 -2.45
C GLN A 42 -21.45 -1.80 -1.99
N LYS A 43 -21.38 -0.81 -1.10
CA LYS A 43 -22.54 -0.04 -0.62
C LYS A 43 -22.83 1.23 -1.44
N ASN A 44 -22.10 1.46 -2.54
CA ASN A 44 -22.10 2.70 -3.32
C ASN A 44 -21.69 3.94 -2.50
N TRP A 45 -20.93 3.76 -1.42
CA TRP A 45 -20.44 4.85 -0.58
C TRP A 45 -19.08 5.32 -1.09
N TYR A 46 -19.11 6.07 -2.18
CA TYR A 46 -17.90 6.40 -2.94
C TYR A 46 -16.89 7.25 -2.17
N ALA A 47 -17.34 8.25 -1.40
CA ALA A 47 -16.42 9.10 -0.64
C ALA A 47 -15.66 8.33 0.46
N PRO A 48 -16.33 7.53 1.32
CA PRO A 48 -15.64 6.65 2.27
C PRO A 48 -14.75 5.60 1.60
N ALA A 49 -15.17 5.05 0.46
CA ALA A 49 -14.35 4.10 -0.31
C ALA A 49 -13.06 4.77 -0.80
N LEU A 50 -13.17 5.94 -1.43
CA LEU A 50 -12.03 6.70 -1.93
C LEU A 50 -11.08 7.10 -0.80
N ALA A 51 -11.62 7.56 0.34
CA ALA A 51 -10.80 7.90 1.51
C ALA A 51 -10.00 6.69 2.01
N SER A 52 -10.64 5.52 2.08
CA SER A 52 -10.01 4.27 2.51
C SER A 52 -8.89 3.85 1.55
N TYR A 53 -9.14 3.83 0.24
CA TYR A 53 -8.10 3.53 -0.75
C TYR A 53 -6.95 4.53 -0.72
N SER A 54 -7.25 5.82 -0.55
CA SER A 54 -6.23 6.88 -0.52
C SER A 54 -5.32 6.74 0.70
N TYR A 55 -5.90 6.40 1.86
CA TYR A 55 -5.12 6.19 3.07
C TYR A 55 -4.21 4.94 2.97
N GLY A 56 -4.74 3.83 2.45
CA GLY A 56 -3.92 2.65 2.16
C GLY A 56 -2.79 2.97 1.17
N TYR A 57 -3.08 3.72 0.11
CA TYR A 57 -2.07 4.15 -0.86
C TYR A 57 -1.00 5.05 -0.24
N GLY A 58 -1.37 5.99 0.63
CA GLY A 58 -0.42 6.86 1.32
C GLY A 58 0.59 6.08 2.15
N TRP A 59 0.16 5.02 2.83
CA TRP A 59 1.07 4.12 3.56
C TRP A 59 2.02 3.35 2.64
N LEU A 60 1.52 2.85 1.52
CA LEU A 60 2.32 2.13 0.54
C LEU A 60 3.41 3.05 -0.08
N ASP A 61 3.01 4.24 -0.50
CA ASP A 61 3.92 5.25 -1.08
C ASP A 61 4.96 5.72 -0.06
N CYS A 62 4.55 5.96 1.20
CA CYS A 62 5.46 6.25 2.30
C CYS A 62 6.49 5.12 2.48
N GLY A 63 6.06 3.85 2.43
CA GLY A 63 6.97 2.71 2.52
C GLY A 63 8.00 2.65 1.39
N VAL A 64 7.61 2.99 0.16
CA VAL A 64 8.54 3.13 -0.98
C VAL A 64 9.55 4.25 -0.72
N ARG A 65 9.08 5.43 -0.32
CA ARG A 65 9.94 6.61 -0.05
C ARG A 65 10.89 6.39 1.13
N ALA A 66 10.46 5.63 2.13
CA ALA A 66 11.26 5.25 3.29
C ALA A 66 12.25 4.10 3.00
N GLY A 67 12.21 3.51 1.80
CA GLY A 67 13.09 2.40 1.41
C GLY A 67 12.70 1.05 2.00
N LEU A 68 11.46 0.89 2.49
CA LEU A 68 10.92 -0.41 2.92
C LEU A 68 10.57 -1.29 1.72
N PHE A 69 10.20 -0.65 0.60
CA PHE A 69 9.84 -1.34 -0.63
C PHE A 69 10.64 -0.82 -1.81
N ARG A 70 11.03 -1.73 -2.70
CA ARG A 70 11.53 -1.40 -4.04
C ARG A 70 10.38 -1.51 -5.03
N ILE A 71 10.34 -0.62 -6.02
CA ILE A 71 9.37 -0.71 -7.11
C ILE A 71 9.87 -1.74 -8.13
N THR A 72 9.05 -2.75 -8.43
CA THR A 72 9.30 -3.78 -9.44
C THR A 72 8.40 -3.64 -10.67
N GLY A 73 7.31 -2.87 -10.56
CA GLY A 73 6.36 -2.59 -11.65
C GLY A 73 6.43 -1.14 -12.17
N ASP A 74 5.28 -0.58 -12.57
CA ASP A 74 5.19 0.78 -13.11
C ASP A 74 5.44 1.84 -12.03
N ARG A 75 6.59 2.51 -12.09
CA ARG A 75 6.98 3.59 -11.17
C ARG A 75 5.99 4.76 -11.14
N ARG A 76 5.24 5.01 -12.22
CA ARG A 76 4.25 6.11 -12.28
C ARG A 76 3.06 5.88 -11.34
N LEU A 77 2.91 4.67 -10.81
CA LEU A 77 1.96 4.36 -9.75
C LEU A 77 2.38 4.96 -8.40
N PHE A 78 3.57 5.53 -8.27
CA PHE A 78 4.10 6.13 -7.05
C PHE A 78 4.42 7.59 -7.27
N THR A 79 4.38 8.36 -6.19
CA THR A 79 4.66 9.79 -6.24
C THR A 79 6.17 10.04 -6.32
N ALA A 80 6.55 11.10 -7.04
CA ALA A 80 7.96 11.44 -7.32
C ALA A 80 8.69 12.05 -6.12
#